data_AF-A0A9X7ILU7-F1
#
_entry.id   AF-A0A9X7ILU7-F1
#
_cell.length_a   1.000
_cell.length_b   1.000
_cell.length_c   1.000
_cell.angle_alpha   90.00
_cell.angle_beta   90.00
_cell.angle_gamma   90.00
#
_symmetry.space_group_name_H-M   'P 1'
#
loop_
_entity.id
_entity.type
_entity.pdbx_description
1 polymer ?
#
loop_
_entity_poly.entity_id
_entity_poly.type
_entity_poly.pdbx_seq_one_letter_code
_entity_poly.pdbx_strand_id
1 'polypeptide(L)'
;MGDVAELMLTEIDELVAEMDAAEIELSPFLGADAALTAEMSASNRANLARVMTMFARRDDRPVPFNVPPEALDVARTIARRGIGLDVLFQSYRRGQNVGWQRYMAHAARMVPPGPLLLQLLEVSSQRMFEYVDHVVSQVIAEAQREREEVLGGALARRAETIRLILDDAPIDSRRASEQLGYELGRHHTALVLWAPPLGEIQGALESAAGVLAQAAGARRPLTLPAGTSTLWAWLGSEAAPALDALREATNRIHPNIRVAVGPARRGIGGFRRTHTAALAVQRVLAAHPAGARIGLYDELEVTELATQNLDRAAEFVATTLGPLAADNSSAERLRETLRVFLDEAENAPRAAARLHAHRNTVLQRVARATELLGHPPSARRLAVELALELAHQIGPRVLTRA
;
A
#
# COMPACT_ATOMS: atom_id res chain seq x y z
N MET A 1 29.94 42.51 19.60
CA MET A 1 29.31 41.53 18.70
C MET A 1 29.70 41.82 17.26
N GLY A 2 29.38 43.02 16.74
CA GLY A 2 29.71 43.39 15.36
C GLY A 2 31.18 43.22 14.97
N ASP A 3 32.11 43.78 15.75
CA ASP A 3 33.55 43.72 15.42
C ASP A 3 34.10 42.28 15.38
N VAL A 4 33.59 41.39 16.25
CA VAL A 4 33.96 39.96 16.26
C VAL A 4 33.43 39.28 14.98
N ALA A 5 32.21 39.60 14.59
CA ALA A 5 31.58 39.04 13.40
C ALA A 5 32.23 39.52 12.10
N GLU A 6 32.64 40.80 12.04
CA GLU A 6 33.41 41.35 10.93
C GLU A 6 34.74 40.62 10.77
N LEU A 7 35.46 40.35 11.88
CA LEU A 7 36.69 39.56 11.82
C LEU A 7 36.44 38.13 11.33
N MET A 8 35.40 37.45 11.83
CA MET A 8 35.04 36.11 11.35
C MET A 8 34.68 36.09 9.86
N LEU A 9 34.05 37.15 9.34
CA LEU A 9 33.76 37.27 7.90
C LEU A 9 35.04 37.42 7.07
N THR A 10 36.08 38.09 7.59
CA THR A 10 37.37 38.19 6.90
C THR A 10 38.14 36.87 6.85
N GLU A 11 37.90 35.98 7.82
CA GLU A 11 38.54 34.65 7.93
C GLU A 11 37.61 33.51 7.46
N ILE A 12 36.55 33.83 6.71
CA ILE A 12 35.48 32.86 6.42
C ILE A 12 35.97 31.61 5.68
N ASP A 13 36.96 31.75 4.79
CA ASP A 13 37.51 30.63 4.03
C ASP A 13 38.21 29.61 4.92
N GLU A 14 39.03 30.08 5.87
CA GLU A 14 39.74 29.22 6.82
C GLU A 14 38.75 28.53 7.76
N LEU A 15 37.77 29.28 8.25
CA LEU A 15 36.78 28.74 9.18
C LEU A 15 35.87 27.70 8.53
N VAL A 16 35.46 27.89 7.27
CA VAL A 16 34.68 26.89 6.53
C VAL A 16 35.50 25.61 6.34
N ALA A 17 36.79 25.73 5.99
CA ALA A 17 37.65 24.56 5.85
C ALA A 17 37.79 23.77 7.18
N GLU A 18 37.83 24.46 8.31
CA GLU A 18 37.84 23.82 9.63
C GLU A 18 36.50 23.14 9.97
N MET A 19 35.38 23.77 9.62
CA MET A 19 34.04 23.16 9.79
C MET A 19 33.93 21.89 8.95
N ASP A 20 34.32 21.96 7.67
CA ASP A 20 34.27 20.83 6.74
C ASP A 20 35.14 19.67 7.24
N ALA A 21 36.37 19.95 7.70
CA ALA A 21 37.27 18.94 8.26
C ALA A 21 36.67 18.27 9.51
N ALA A 22 36.06 19.06 10.41
CA ALA A 22 35.46 18.56 11.62
C ALA A 22 34.22 17.68 11.35
N GLU A 23 33.44 18.00 10.32
CA GLU A 23 32.27 17.22 9.89
C GLU A 23 32.68 15.92 9.18
N ILE A 24 33.72 15.95 8.35
CA ILE A 24 34.29 14.75 7.71
C ILE A 24 34.88 13.79 8.75
N GLU A 25 35.56 14.31 9.79
CA GLU A 25 36.07 13.49 10.89
C GLU A 25 34.96 12.72 11.60
N LEU A 26 33.82 13.39 11.84
CA LEU A 26 32.65 12.79 12.47
C LEU A 26 32.00 11.71 11.60
N SER A 27 31.87 11.98 10.30
CA SER A 27 31.27 11.06 9.34
C SER A 27 32.15 10.95 8.08
N PRO A 28 33.13 10.03 8.07
CA PRO A 28 34.07 9.86 6.95
C PRO A 28 33.38 9.57 5.60
N PHE A 29 32.16 9.04 5.64
CA PHE A 29 31.32 8.83 4.47
C PHE A 29 31.05 10.14 3.69
N LEU A 30 30.93 11.28 4.37
CA LEU A 30 30.71 12.58 3.73
C LEU A 30 31.89 12.98 2.85
N GLY A 31 33.12 12.67 3.30
CA GLY A 31 34.36 12.93 2.55
C GLY A 31 34.66 11.93 1.42
N ALA A 32 33.88 10.85 1.31
CA ALA A 32 34.06 9.85 0.23
C ALA A 32 33.45 10.30 -1.11
N ASP A 33 32.54 11.28 -1.08
CA ASP A 33 31.90 11.84 -2.27
C ASP A 33 32.21 13.34 -2.41
N ALA A 34 32.94 13.69 -3.47
CA ALA A 34 33.37 15.06 -3.74
C ALA A 34 32.20 16.02 -3.99
N ALA A 35 31.08 15.55 -4.55
CA ALA A 35 29.91 16.39 -4.79
C ALA A 35 29.18 16.70 -3.48
N LEU A 36 29.02 15.68 -2.62
CA LEU A 36 28.43 15.87 -1.29
C LEU A 36 29.30 16.78 -0.41
N THR A 37 30.62 16.61 -0.47
CA THR A 37 31.59 17.47 0.23
C THR A 37 31.45 18.93 -0.23
N ALA A 38 31.34 19.17 -1.54
CA ALA A 38 31.19 20.53 -2.08
C ALA A 38 29.86 21.18 -1.68
N GLU A 39 28.75 20.44 -1.68
CA GLU A 39 27.44 20.94 -1.22
C GLU A 39 27.44 21.28 0.27
N MET A 40 28.06 20.43 1.10
CA MET A 40 28.20 20.70 2.54
C MET A 40 29.05 21.94 2.80
N SER A 41 30.19 22.08 2.11
CA SER A 41 31.05 23.27 2.22
C SER A 41 30.32 24.55 1.82
N ALA A 42 29.51 24.50 0.74
CA ALA A 42 28.67 25.63 0.32
C ALA A 42 27.62 25.99 1.39
N SER A 43 26.97 24.98 2.00
CA SER A 43 26.03 25.17 3.10
C SER A 43 26.71 25.78 4.34
N ASN A 44 27.90 25.31 4.71
CA ASN A 44 28.67 25.84 5.84
C ASN A 44 29.03 27.30 5.63
N ARG A 45 29.57 27.63 4.46
CA ARG A 45 29.87 29.01 4.06
C ARG A 45 28.63 29.90 4.10
N ALA A 46 27.52 29.48 3.50
CA ALA A 46 26.31 30.28 3.41
C ALA A 46 25.69 30.54 4.79
N ASN A 47 25.66 29.53 5.67
CA ASN A 47 25.17 29.66 7.03
C ASN A 47 26.07 30.57 7.87
N LEU A 48 27.38 30.36 7.83
CA LEU A 48 28.35 31.18 8.57
C LEU A 48 28.31 32.64 8.12
N ALA A 49 28.30 32.90 6.81
CA ALA A 49 28.17 34.25 6.26
C ALA A 49 26.87 34.91 6.74
N ARG A 50 25.75 34.17 6.74
CA ARG A 50 24.44 34.70 7.14
C ARG A 50 24.41 35.08 8.62
N VAL A 51 24.83 34.19 9.51
CA VAL A 51 24.81 34.45 10.96
C VAL A 51 25.78 35.57 11.34
N MET A 52 26.98 35.60 10.73
CA MET A 52 27.94 36.68 11.01
C MET A 52 27.49 38.02 10.43
N THR A 53 26.87 38.03 9.25
CA THR A 53 26.26 39.26 8.70
C THR A 53 25.15 39.77 9.62
N MET A 54 24.37 38.89 10.24
CA MET A 54 23.37 39.28 11.24
C MET A 54 24.03 39.91 12.47
N PHE A 55 25.15 39.36 12.93
CA PHE A 55 25.87 39.86 14.11
C PHE A 55 26.62 41.18 13.85
N ALA A 56 27.06 41.40 12.61
CA ALA A 56 27.71 42.63 12.15
C ALA A 56 26.74 43.83 12.10
N ARG A 57 25.43 43.59 11.98
CA ARG A 57 24.43 44.65 12.01
C ARG A 57 24.38 45.32 13.38
N ARG A 58 24.41 46.65 13.36
CA ARG A 58 24.35 47.50 14.56
C ARG A 58 22.94 48.04 14.83
N ASP A 59 21.92 47.50 14.18
CA ASP A 59 20.51 47.85 14.38
C ASP A 59 19.73 46.75 15.11
N ASP A 60 18.76 47.14 15.93
CA ASP A 60 17.92 46.22 16.73
C ASP A 60 16.72 45.67 15.93
N ARG A 61 16.78 45.71 14.59
CA ARG A 61 15.65 45.22 13.78
C ARG A 61 15.66 43.69 13.74
N PRO A 62 14.52 43.03 14.04
CA PRO A 62 14.41 41.59 13.86
C PRO A 62 14.55 41.26 12.37
N VAL A 63 15.57 40.48 12.03
CA VAL A 63 15.77 39.96 10.67
C VAL A 63 15.21 38.54 10.65
N PRO A 64 14.30 38.19 9.71
CA PRO A 64 13.84 36.82 9.55
C PRO A 64 15.03 35.87 9.34
N PHE A 65 15.03 34.74 10.05
CA PHE A 65 15.99 33.66 9.83
C PHE A 65 15.71 32.98 8.49
N ASN A 66 16.20 33.57 7.39
CA ASN A 66 16.06 32.94 6.08
C ASN A 66 17.13 31.87 5.91
N VAL A 67 16.69 30.65 5.65
CA VAL A 67 17.55 29.51 5.32
C VAL A 67 18.27 29.77 4.00
N PRO A 68 19.61 29.61 3.93
CA PRO A 68 20.32 29.77 2.67
C PRO A 68 19.93 28.67 1.67
N PRO A 69 19.81 28.97 0.35
CA PRO A 69 19.50 27.98 -0.67
C PRO A 69 20.43 26.76 -0.65
N GLU A 70 21.72 26.98 -0.37
CA GLU A 70 22.75 25.93 -0.29
C GLU A 70 22.44 24.91 0.81
N ALA A 71 21.85 25.34 1.92
CA ALA A 71 21.40 24.43 2.98
C ALA A 71 20.20 23.57 2.54
N LEU A 72 19.33 24.10 1.68
CA LEU A 72 18.21 23.36 1.10
C LEU A 72 18.70 22.36 0.04
N ASP A 73 19.76 22.67 -0.69
CA ASP A 73 20.38 21.73 -1.64
C ASP A 73 20.90 20.46 -0.93
N VAL A 74 21.56 20.63 0.22
CA VAL A 74 21.98 19.51 1.08
C VAL A 74 20.77 18.66 1.52
N ALA A 75 19.64 19.28 1.88
CA ALA A 75 18.41 18.58 2.25
C ALA A 75 17.91 17.66 1.11
N ARG A 76 17.90 18.18 -0.14
CA ARG A 76 17.48 17.43 -1.32
C ARG A 76 18.40 16.25 -1.60
N THR A 77 19.72 16.45 -1.51
CA THR A 77 20.71 15.40 -1.74
C THR A 77 20.59 14.28 -0.71
N ILE A 78 20.42 14.62 0.57
CA ILE A 78 20.22 13.65 1.65
C ILE A 78 18.93 12.84 1.45
N ALA A 79 17.84 13.51 1.12
CA ALA A 79 16.55 12.87 0.86
C ALA A 79 16.63 11.88 -0.33
N ARG A 80 17.23 12.30 -1.44
CA ARG A 80 17.36 11.48 -2.66
C ARG A 80 18.28 10.28 -2.48
N ARG A 81 19.33 10.42 -1.67
CA ARG A 81 20.32 9.37 -1.41
C ARG A 81 19.96 8.47 -0.23
N GLY A 82 18.86 8.76 0.47
CA GLY A 82 18.41 7.97 1.63
C GLY A 82 19.34 8.03 2.83
N ILE A 83 20.13 9.12 2.95
CA ILE A 83 21.02 9.34 4.08
C ILE A 83 20.17 9.66 5.34
N GLY A 84 20.60 9.17 6.50
CA GLY A 84 19.90 9.39 7.76
C GLY A 84 19.90 10.86 8.18
N LEU A 85 18.76 11.34 8.71
CA LEU A 85 18.63 12.72 9.21
C LEU A 85 19.51 13.00 10.44
N ASP A 86 19.92 11.94 11.14
CA ASP A 86 20.89 12.00 12.24
C ASP A 86 22.25 12.52 11.77
N VAL A 87 22.71 12.11 10.58
CA VAL A 87 23.98 12.60 10.00
C VAL A 87 23.93 14.10 9.75
N LEU A 88 22.81 14.60 9.20
CA LEU A 88 22.57 16.02 8.99
C LEU A 88 22.62 16.79 10.31
N PHE A 89 21.87 16.32 11.30
CA PHE A 89 21.81 16.97 12.61
C PHE A 89 23.18 17.06 13.27
N GLN A 90 23.95 15.96 13.26
CA GLN A 90 25.27 15.95 13.87
C GLN A 90 26.28 16.84 13.13
N SER A 91 26.19 16.93 11.80
CA SER A 91 27.04 17.82 10.99
C SER A 91 26.82 19.29 11.39
N TYR A 92 25.57 19.75 11.42
CA TYR A 92 25.24 21.11 11.87
C TYR A 92 25.74 21.42 13.29
N ARG A 93 25.65 20.46 14.23
CA ARG A 93 26.17 20.63 15.59
C ARG A 93 27.69 20.71 15.63
N ARG A 94 28.37 19.94 14.76
CA ARG A 94 29.82 19.95 14.64
C ARG A 94 30.32 21.27 14.06
N GLY A 95 29.76 21.72 12.94
CA GLY A 95 30.06 23.03 12.35
C GLY A 95 29.75 24.19 13.29
N GLN A 96 28.61 24.17 13.99
CA GLN A 96 28.26 25.14 15.02
C GLN A 96 29.33 25.23 16.12
N ASN A 97 29.82 24.08 16.59
CA ASN A 97 30.81 24.05 17.66
C ASN A 97 32.13 24.72 17.23
N VAL A 98 32.61 24.42 16.01
CA VAL A 98 33.81 25.05 15.43
C VAL A 98 33.63 26.57 15.32
N GLY A 99 32.50 27.01 14.74
CA GLY A 99 32.19 28.44 14.62
C GLY A 99 32.10 29.14 15.98
N TRP A 100 31.51 28.48 16.98
CA TRP A 100 31.38 29.03 18.33
C TRP A 100 32.73 29.16 19.05
N GLN A 101 33.60 28.15 18.95
CA GLN A 101 34.96 28.22 19.51
C GLN A 101 35.76 29.37 18.91
N ARG A 102 35.69 29.55 17.59
CA ARG A 102 36.36 30.66 16.90
C ARG A 102 35.82 32.02 17.35
N TYR A 103 34.50 32.16 17.45
CA TYR A 103 33.86 33.38 17.96
C TYR A 103 34.33 33.73 19.38
N MET A 104 34.36 32.74 20.28
CA MET A 104 34.83 32.93 21.66
C MET A 104 36.29 33.39 21.72
N ALA A 105 37.18 32.80 20.92
CA ALA A 105 38.58 33.18 20.86
C ALA A 105 38.78 34.63 20.41
N HIS A 106 38.04 35.06 19.39
CA HIS A 106 38.07 36.45 18.89
C HIS A 106 37.47 37.43 19.91
N ALA A 107 36.34 37.09 20.53
CA ALA A 107 35.73 37.90 21.58
C ALA A 107 36.69 38.14 22.76
N ALA A 108 37.40 37.10 23.21
CA ALA A 108 38.38 37.18 24.30
C ALA A 108 39.62 38.04 23.95
N ARG A 109 39.96 38.16 22.67
CA ARG A 109 41.04 39.05 22.20
C ARG A 109 40.63 40.52 22.14
N MET A 110 39.35 40.79 21.86
CA MET A 110 38.83 42.14 21.68
C MET A 110 38.31 42.76 22.97
N VAL A 111 37.78 41.95 23.88
CA VAL A 111 37.12 42.40 25.11
C VAL A 111 37.88 41.86 26.33
N PRO A 112 38.37 42.74 27.24
CA PRO A 112 39.03 42.32 28.46
C PRO A 112 38.15 41.39 29.33
N PRO A 113 38.75 40.50 30.14
CA PRO A 113 38.01 39.67 31.08
C PRO A 113 37.14 40.52 32.02
N GLY A 114 35.84 40.25 32.06
CA GLY A 114 34.89 40.98 32.90
C GLY A 114 33.43 40.81 32.49
N PRO A 115 32.50 41.55 33.12
CA PRO A 115 31.06 41.43 32.87
C PRO A 115 30.66 41.64 31.41
N LEU A 116 31.36 42.54 30.70
CA LEU A 116 31.09 42.83 29.28
C LEU A 116 31.38 41.62 28.37
N LEU A 117 32.48 40.88 28.62
CA LEU A 117 32.80 39.68 27.85
C LEU A 117 31.76 38.58 28.11
N LEU A 118 31.35 38.40 29.37
CA LEU A 118 30.31 37.43 29.74
C LEU A 118 28.99 37.73 29.01
N GLN A 119 28.54 38.99 29.08
CA GLN A 119 27.31 39.43 28.42
C GLN A 119 27.41 39.29 26.89
N LEU A 120 28.57 39.60 26.30
CA LEU A 120 28.80 39.41 24.87
C LEU A 120 28.66 37.94 24.49
N LEU A 121 29.30 37.02 25.21
CA LEU A 121 29.23 35.59 24.93
C LEU A 121 27.83 35.03 25.15
N GLU A 122 27.12 35.47 26.19
CA GLU A 122 25.75 35.06 26.47
C GLU A 122 24.82 35.44 25.31
N VAL A 123 24.77 36.72 24.93
CA VAL A 123 23.89 37.19 23.84
C VAL A 123 24.30 36.58 22.50
N SER A 124 25.59 36.43 22.23
CA SER A 124 26.07 35.86 20.96
C SER A 124 25.76 34.37 20.84
N SER A 125 25.91 33.60 21.93
CA SER A 125 25.59 32.17 21.94
C SER A 125 24.10 31.94 21.73
N GLN A 126 23.24 32.67 22.46
CA GLN A 126 21.79 32.58 22.29
C GLN A 126 21.37 32.84 20.85
N ARG A 127 21.83 33.96 20.25
CA ARG A 127 21.47 34.29 18.86
C ARG A 127 22.00 33.28 17.84
N MET A 128 23.22 32.77 18.05
CA MET A 128 23.82 31.78 17.13
C MET A 128 23.04 30.46 17.20
N PHE A 129 22.63 30.05 18.41
CA PHE A 129 21.97 28.78 18.64
C PHE A 129 20.54 28.84 18.11
N GLU A 130 19.81 29.94 18.36
CA GLU A 130 18.48 30.19 17.78
C GLU A 130 18.51 30.16 16.24
N TYR A 131 19.54 30.76 15.62
CA TYR A 131 19.73 30.69 14.18
C TYR A 131 19.93 29.25 13.69
N VAL A 132 20.84 28.50 14.30
CA VAL A 132 21.15 27.11 13.90
C VAL A 132 19.94 26.21 14.11
N ASP A 133 19.24 26.32 15.24
CA ASP A 133 18.04 25.53 15.54
C ASP A 133 16.93 25.79 14.51
N HIS A 134 16.75 27.04 14.09
CA HIS A 134 15.82 27.39 13.04
C HIS A 134 16.21 26.76 11.70
N VAL A 135 17.47 26.92 11.27
CA VAL A 135 17.97 26.37 10.01
C VAL A 135 17.84 24.84 9.99
N VAL A 136 18.32 24.16 11.03
CA VAL A 136 18.28 22.68 11.13
C VAL A 136 16.84 22.19 11.03
N SER A 137 15.89 22.82 11.73
CA SER A 137 14.48 22.43 11.69
C SER A 137 13.88 22.56 10.28
N GLN A 138 14.21 23.64 9.55
CA GLN A 138 13.72 23.85 8.19
C GLN A 138 14.35 22.90 7.18
N VAL A 139 15.65 22.63 7.30
CA VAL A 139 16.38 21.70 6.42
C VAL A 139 15.89 20.27 6.63
N ILE A 140 15.61 19.86 7.88
CA ILE A 140 14.97 18.57 8.18
C ILE A 140 13.58 18.48 7.56
N ALA A 141 12.76 19.52 7.72
CA ALA A 141 11.42 19.56 7.14
C ALA A 141 11.46 19.48 5.60
N GLU A 142 12.42 20.14 4.95
CA GLU A 142 12.62 20.05 3.50
C GLU A 142 13.08 18.65 3.06
N ALA A 143 14.02 18.03 3.79
CA ALA A 143 14.47 16.68 3.48
C ALA A 143 13.33 15.65 3.63
N GLN A 144 12.45 15.84 4.61
CA GLN A 144 11.24 15.03 4.77
C GLN A 144 10.25 15.24 3.63
N ARG A 145 9.97 16.50 3.25
CA ARG A 145 9.12 16.83 2.11
C ARG A 145 9.63 16.22 0.81
N GLU A 146 10.91 16.39 0.48
CA GLU A 146 11.51 15.81 -0.73
C GLU A 146 11.39 14.27 -0.72
N ARG A 147 11.59 13.63 0.44
CA ARG A 147 11.44 12.18 0.58
C ARG A 147 9.99 11.73 0.37
N GLU A 148 9.03 12.47 0.89
CA GLU A 148 7.60 12.24 0.65
C GLU A 148 7.19 12.51 -0.79
N GLU A 149 7.74 13.52 -1.46
CA GLU A 149 7.49 13.79 -2.87
C GLU A 149 8.07 12.68 -3.78
N VAL A 150 9.27 12.19 -3.47
CA VAL A 150 9.92 11.10 -4.21
C VAL A 150 9.21 9.76 -4.00
N LEU A 151 8.86 9.39 -2.76
CA LEU A 151 8.23 8.11 -2.43
C LEU A 151 6.70 8.14 -2.61
N GLY A 152 6.04 9.16 -2.07
CA GLY A 152 4.60 9.39 -2.16
C GLY A 152 4.16 9.78 -3.57
N GLY A 153 4.94 10.58 -4.28
CA GLY A 153 4.67 10.92 -5.69
C GLY A 153 4.80 9.73 -6.63
N ALA A 154 5.67 8.75 -6.33
CA ALA A 154 5.73 7.50 -7.10
C ALA A 154 4.51 6.60 -6.86
N LEU A 155 4.06 6.46 -5.60
CA LEU A 155 2.84 5.72 -5.27
C LEU A 155 1.59 6.39 -5.83
N ALA A 156 1.48 7.72 -5.73
CA ALA A 156 0.38 8.49 -6.30
C ALA A 156 0.34 8.37 -7.83
N ARG A 157 1.49 8.47 -8.51
CA ARG A 157 1.58 8.24 -9.96
C ARG A 157 1.17 6.81 -10.36
N ARG A 158 1.54 5.80 -9.59
CA ARG A 158 1.10 4.42 -9.81
C ARG A 158 -0.41 4.28 -9.64
N ALA A 159 -0.96 4.82 -8.55
CA ALA A 159 -2.40 4.80 -8.29
C ALA A 159 -3.18 5.48 -9.42
N GLU A 160 -2.73 6.65 -9.87
CA GLU A 160 -3.36 7.37 -10.97
C GLU A 160 -3.25 6.61 -12.29
N THR A 161 -2.10 6.00 -12.58
CA THR A 161 -1.93 5.16 -13.78
C THR A 161 -2.87 3.96 -13.77
N ILE A 162 -3.01 3.26 -12.63
CA ILE A 162 -3.98 2.17 -12.47
C ILE A 162 -5.40 2.69 -12.71
N ARG A 163 -5.76 3.82 -12.12
CA ARG A 163 -7.10 4.42 -12.26
C ARG A 163 -7.42 4.77 -13.72
N LEU A 164 -6.49 5.40 -14.43
CA LEU A 164 -6.64 5.69 -15.87
C LEU A 164 -6.88 4.42 -16.70
N ILE A 165 -6.16 3.33 -16.40
CA ILE A 165 -6.37 2.03 -17.08
C ILE A 165 -7.76 1.45 -16.74
N LEU A 166 -8.17 1.53 -15.47
CA LEU A 166 -9.47 1.04 -15.03
C LEU A 166 -10.63 1.83 -15.64
N ASP A 167 -10.43 3.13 -15.86
CA ASP A 167 -11.39 4.05 -16.50
C ASP A 167 -11.39 3.93 -18.04
N ASP A 168 -10.61 2.99 -18.61
CA ASP A 168 -10.47 2.77 -20.06
C ASP A 168 -9.98 4.02 -20.82
N ALA A 169 -9.20 4.87 -20.14
CA ALA A 169 -8.63 6.07 -20.73
C ALA A 169 -7.62 5.72 -21.84
N PRO A 170 -7.48 6.55 -22.89
CA PRO A 170 -6.52 6.32 -23.96
C PRO A 170 -5.08 6.54 -23.44
N ILE A 171 -4.46 5.47 -22.95
CA ILE A 171 -3.08 5.45 -22.44
C ILE A 171 -2.24 4.44 -23.20
N ASP A 172 -1.00 4.82 -23.52
CA ASP A 172 -0.04 3.92 -24.16
C ASP A 172 0.41 2.82 -23.20
N SER A 173 0.27 1.55 -23.63
CA SER A 173 0.56 0.39 -22.78
C SER A 173 2.02 0.30 -22.34
N ARG A 174 2.97 0.71 -23.19
CA ARG A 174 4.39 0.66 -22.86
C ARG A 174 4.74 1.70 -21.79
N ARG A 175 4.27 2.94 -21.97
CA ARG A 175 4.43 4.00 -20.99
C ARG A 175 3.79 3.65 -19.65
N ALA A 176 2.58 3.08 -19.67
CA ALA A 176 1.92 2.62 -18.46
C ALA A 176 2.72 1.51 -17.76
N SER A 177 3.28 0.55 -18.52
CA SER A 177 4.14 -0.49 -17.96
C SER A 177 5.40 0.03 -17.29
N GLU A 178 6.06 1.02 -17.89
CA GLU A 178 7.24 1.68 -17.32
C GLU A 178 6.90 2.39 -15.99
N GLN A 179 5.78 3.13 -15.95
CA GLN A 179 5.34 3.85 -14.75
C GLN A 179 4.94 2.91 -13.61
N LEU A 180 4.32 1.77 -13.94
CA LEU A 180 3.92 0.77 -12.95
C LEU A 180 5.08 -0.14 -12.53
N GLY A 181 6.12 -0.29 -13.35
CA GLY A 181 7.11 -1.35 -13.20
C GLY A 181 6.47 -2.73 -13.37
N TYR A 182 5.45 -2.82 -14.22
CA TYR A 182 4.60 -4.00 -14.41
C TYR A 182 4.26 -4.19 -15.88
N GLU A 183 4.52 -5.40 -16.41
CA GLU A 183 4.35 -5.69 -17.84
C GLU A 183 2.87 -5.94 -18.20
N LEU A 184 2.24 -4.98 -18.88
CA LEU A 184 0.81 -5.00 -19.26
C LEU A 184 0.54 -5.85 -20.51
N GLY A 185 1.57 -6.35 -21.19
CA GLY A 185 1.42 -7.29 -22.31
C GLY A 185 1.16 -8.74 -21.91
N ARG A 186 1.25 -9.06 -20.61
CA ARG A 186 1.13 -10.41 -20.05
C ARG A 186 -0.32 -10.85 -19.80
N HIS A 187 -0.48 -12.07 -19.30
CA HIS A 187 -1.73 -12.47 -18.65
C HIS A 187 -1.81 -11.83 -17.26
N HIS A 188 -2.99 -11.32 -16.94
CA HIS A 188 -3.33 -10.67 -15.69
C HIS A 188 -4.42 -11.47 -14.99
N THR A 189 -4.18 -11.74 -13.71
CA THR A 189 -5.19 -12.27 -12.79
C THR A 189 -5.33 -11.26 -11.67
N ALA A 190 -6.48 -10.59 -11.57
CA ALA A 190 -6.74 -9.68 -10.46
C ALA A 190 -7.18 -10.45 -9.21
N LEU A 191 -6.73 -9.95 -8.08
CA LEU A 191 -7.16 -10.34 -6.75
C LEU A 191 -7.77 -9.12 -6.07
N VAL A 192 -8.91 -9.30 -5.41
CA VAL A 192 -9.41 -8.35 -4.43
C VAL A 192 -9.34 -9.04 -3.07
N LEU A 193 -8.47 -8.54 -2.20
CA LEU A 193 -8.27 -9.07 -0.85
C LEU A 193 -8.94 -8.12 0.14
N TRP A 194 -9.70 -8.65 1.09
CA TRP A 194 -10.28 -7.84 2.16
C TRP A 194 -10.44 -8.63 3.45
N ALA A 195 -10.57 -7.91 4.55
CA ALA A 195 -10.85 -8.48 5.87
C ALA A 195 -11.85 -7.61 6.64
N PRO A 196 -12.65 -8.19 7.56
CA PRO A 196 -13.41 -7.41 8.53
C PRO A 196 -12.50 -6.51 9.37
N PRO A 197 -12.95 -5.32 9.81
CA PRO A 197 -12.10 -4.33 10.48
C PRO A 197 -11.61 -4.81 11.85
N LEU A 198 -10.31 -5.10 11.95
CA LEU A 198 -9.59 -5.46 13.18
C LEU A 198 -8.13 -4.93 13.10
N GLY A 199 -7.89 -3.67 13.47
CA GLY A 199 -6.53 -3.11 13.59
C GLY A 199 -5.76 -2.93 12.26
N GLU A 200 -4.43 -2.91 12.33
CA GLU A 200 -3.54 -2.73 11.17
C GLU A 200 -3.46 -3.99 10.29
N ILE A 201 -4.39 -4.12 9.34
CA ILE A 201 -4.49 -5.29 8.45
C ILE A 201 -3.72 -5.09 7.13
N GLN A 202 -3.27 -3.87 6.82
CA GLN A 202 -2.68 -3.54 5.52
C GLN A 202 -1.44 -4.37 5.18
N GLY A 203 -0.49 -4.52 6.13
CA GLY A 203 0.70 -5.37 5.92
C GLY A 203 0.34 -6.85 5.76
N ALA A 204 -0.74 -7.32 6.40
CA ALA A 204 -1.22 -8.69 6.23
C ALA A 204 -1.85 -8.93 4.85
N LEU A 205 -2.57 -7.94 4.29
CA LEU A 205 -3.11 -8.01 2.93
C LEU A 205 -1.99 -8.04 1.88
N GLU A 206 -0.95 -7.22 2.05
CA GLU A 206 0.21 -7.21 1.15
C GLU A 206 0.99 -8.53 1.20
N SER A 207 1.20 -9.07 2.40
CA SER A 207 1.80 -10.39 2.59
C SER A 207 0.97 -11.50 1.93
N ALA A 208 -0.36 -11.47 2.10
CA ALA A 208 -1.26 -12.43 1.44
C ALA A 208 -1.20 -12.35 -0.08
N ALA A 209 -1.17 -11.15 -0.66
CA ALA A 209 -0.98 -10.96 -2.10
C ALA A 209 0.37 -11.54 -2.58
N GLY A 210 1.44 -11.42 -1.78
CA GLY A 210 2.73 -12.06 -2.06
C GLY A 210 2.67 -13.58 -2.08
N VAL A 211 2.01 -14.20 -1.09
CA VAL A 211 1.82 -15.66 -1.01
C VAL A 211 1.03 -16.19 -2.22
N LEU A 212 -0.04 -15.50 -2.60
CA LEU A 212 -0.87 -15.86 -3.76
C LEU A 212 -0.12 -15.66 -5.08
N ALA A 213 0.70 -14.61 -5.19
CA ALA A 213 1.53 -14.38 -6.37
C ALA A 213 2.53 -15.52 -6.58
N GLN A 214 3.20 -15.99 -5.50
CA GLN A 214 4.11 -17.13 -5.57
C GLN A 214 3.39 -18.40 -6.03
N ALA A 215 2.20 -18.68 -5.48
CA ALA A 215 1.41 -19.85 -5.87
C ALA A 215 0.96 -19.81 -7.34
N ALA A 216 0.71 -18.62 -7.87
CA ALA A 216 0.40 -18.39 -9.28
C ALA A 216 1.62 -18.41 -10.21
N GLY A 217 2.84 -18.58 -9.69
CA GLY A 217 4.07 -18.48 -10.48
C GLY A 217 4.43 -17.05 -10.92
N ALA A 218 3.82 -16.03 -10.30
CA ALA A 218 4.13 -14.63 -10.56
C ALA A 218 5.26 -14.15 -9.64
N ARG A 219 6.18 -13.31 -10.15
CA ARG A 219 7.33 -12.82 -9.37
C ARG A 219 6.91 -11.88 -8.24
N ARG A 220 6.16 -10.83 -8.56
CA ARG A 220 5.70 -9.82 -7.61
C ARG A 220 4.32 -9.31 -8.05
N PRO A 221 3.33 -9.22 -7.15
CA PRO A 221 2.05 -8.62 -7.47
C PRO A 221 2.21 -7.10 -7.62
N LEU A 222 1.48 -6.50 -8.57
CA LEU A 222 1.21 -5.06 -8.53
C LEU A 222 0.07 -4.83 -7.54
N THR A 223 0.24 -3.97 -6.54
CA THR A 223 -0.76 -3.75 -5.48
C THR A 223 -1.22 -2.30 -5.43
N LEU A 224 -2.49 -2.10 -5.08
CA LEU A 224 -3.10 -0.79 -4.84
C LEU A 224 -4.05 -0.87 -3.64
N PRO A 225 -3.79 -0.15 -2.54
CA PRO A 225 -4.74 -0.04 -1.44
C PRO A 225 -6.02 0.66 -1.92
N ALA A 226 -7.18 0.04 -1.66
CA ALA A 226 -8.50 0.56 -2.07
C ALA A 226 -9.37 0.99 -0.87
N GLY A 227 -8.78 1.04 0.32
CA GLY A 227 -9.42 1.39 1.58
C GLY A 227 -8.58 0.89 2.76
N THR A 228 -9.10 1.03 3.99
CA THR A 228 -8.41 0.60 5.22
C THR A 228 -8.39 -0.92 5.43
N SER A 229 -9.22 -1.65 4.69
CA SER A 229 -9.38 -3.10 4.84
C SER A 229 -9.47 -3.86 3.51
N THR A 230 -9.13 -3.20 2.40
CA THR A 230 -9.22 -3.77 1.05
C THR A 230 -7.98 -3.44 0.23
N LEU A 231 -7.41 -4.46 -0.41
CA LEU A 231 -6.26 -4.37 -1.31
C LEU A 231 -6.62 -4.95 -2.67
N TRP A 232 -6.36 -4.19 -3.73
CA TRP A 232 -6.37 -4.71 -5.09
C TRP A 232 -4.97 -5.19 -5.46
N ALA A 233 -4.88 -6.32 -6.14
CA ALA A 233 -3.62 -6.84 -6.64
C ALA A 233 -3.76 -7.44 -8.03
N TRP A 234 -2.70 -7.36 -8.84
CA TRP A 234 -2.61 -8.01 -10.15
C TRP A 234 -1.40 -8.90 -10.22
N LEU A 235 -1.64 -10.16 -10.60
CA LEU A 235 -0.61 -11.15 -10.86
C LEU A 235 -0.30 -11.15 -12.34
N GLY A 236 0.94 -10.82 -12.71
CA GLY A 236 1.43 -10.87 -14.09
C GLY A 236 2.14 -12.19 -14.35
N SER A 237 1.64 -12.99 -15.29
CA SER A 237 2.18 -14.30 -15.64
C SER A 237 2.20 -14.54 -17.16
N GLU A 238 3.01 -15.49 -17.61
CA GLU A 238 3.07 -15.87 -19.03
C GLU A 238 1.82 -16.69 -19.45
N ALA A 239 1.28 -17.50 -18.54
CA ALA A 239 0.08 -18.31 -18.72
C ALA A 239 -0.93 -18.08 -17.58
N ALA A 240 -2.17 -18.56 -17.77
CA ALA A 240 -3.17 -18.57 -16.72
C ALA A 240 -2.67 -19.40 -15.51
N PRO A 241 -2.85 -18.91 -14.26
CA PRO A 241 -2.42 -19.64 -13.08
C PRO A 241 -3.29 -20.87 -12.85
N ALA A 242 -2.71 -21.90 -12.23
CA ALA A 242 -3.46 -23.04 -11.74
C ALA A 242 -4.34 -22.61 -10.56
N LEU A 243 -5.67 -22.67 -10.75
CA LEU A 243 -6.65 -22.20 -9.77
C LEU A 243 -6.58 -22.97 -8.44
N ASP A 244 -6.26 -24.27 -8.49
CA ASP A 244 -6.11 -25.09 -7.29
C ASP A 244 -4.91 -24.65 -6.43
N ALA A 245 -3.81 -24.21 -7.05
CA ALA A 245 -2.66 -23.67 -6.31
C ALA A 245 -3.03 -22.39 -5.53
N LEU A 246 -3.90 -21.54 -6.09
CA LEU A 246 -4.40 -20.34 -5.39
C LEU A 246 -5.29 -20.72 -4.20
N ARG A 247 -6.11 -21.77 -4.32
CA ARG A 247 -6.91 -22.28 -3.21
C ARG A 247 -6.04 -22.81 -2.08
N GLU A 248 -5.07 -23.66 -2.40
CA GLU A 248 -4.15 -24.20 -1.41
C GLU A 248 -3.35 -23.09 -0.71
N ALA A 249 -2.93 -22.06 -1.45
CA ALA A 249 -2.24 -20.91 -0.90
C ALA A 249 -3.10 -20.09 0.08
N THR A 250 -4.42 -20.10 -0.07
CA THR A 250 -5.34 -19.41 0.87
C THR A 250 -5.30 -20.03 2.27
N ASN A 251 -4.88 -21.29 2.41
CA ASN A 251 -4.67 -21.91 3.72
C ASN A 251 -3.44 -21.36 4.45
N ARG A 252 -2.53 -20.67 3.74
CA ARG A 252 -1.29 -20.08 4.29
C ARG A 252 -1.41 -18.59 4.62
N ILE A 253 -2.50 -17.93 4.23
CA ILE A 253 -2.73 -16.51 4.52
C ILE A 253 -3.62 -16.35 5.76
N HIS A 254 -3.55 -15.18 6.40
CA HIS A 254 -4.29 -14.87 7.64
C HIS A 254 -5.78 -15.25 7.54
N PRO A 255 -6.36 -15.92 8.56
CA PRO A 255 -7.69 -16.55 8.48
C PRO A 255 -8.84 -15.58 8.19
N ASN A 256 -8.71 -14.32 8.60
CA ASN A 256 -9.74 -13.30 8.36
C ASN A 256 -9.68 -12.67 6.96
N ILE A 257 -8.63 -12.97 6.17
CA ILE A 257 -8.52 -12.46 4.80
C ILE A 257 -9.34 -13.35 3.88
N ARG A 258 -10.19 -12.69 3.11
CA ARG A 258 -10.95 -13.25 1.99
C ARG A 258 -10.38 -12.75 0.67
N VAL A 259 -10.52 -13.55 -0.37
CA VAL A 259 -9.89 -13.33 -1.67
C VAL A 259 -10.90 -13.59 -2.78
N ALA A 260 -11.08 -12.61 -3.64
CA ALA A 260 -11.83 -12.76 -4.88
C ALA A 260 -10.84 -12.77 -6.05
N VAL A 261 -10.97 -13.75 -6.94
CA VAL A 261 -10.04 -13.98 -8.05
C VAL A 261 -10.77 -13.80 -9.38
N GLY A 262 -10.30 -12.87 -10.19
CA GLY A 262 -10.77 -12.67 -11.56
C GLY A 262 -10.18 -13.72 -12.52
N PRO A 263 -10.76 -13.90 -13.72
CA PRO A 263 -10.24 -14.83 -14.70
C PRO A 263 -8.95 -14.29 -15.31
N ALA A 264 -8.05 -15.17 -15.73
CA ALA A 264 -6.83 -14.77 -16.43
C ALA A 264 -7.18 -14.14 -17.79
N ARG A 265 -6.66 -12.94 -18.05
CA ARG A 265 -6.89 -12.21 -19.31
C ARG A 265 -5.61 -11.51 -19.76
N ARG A 266 -5.33 -11.50 -21.07
CA ARG A 266 -4.11 -10.89 -21.62
C ARG A 266 -4.29 -9.40 -21.95
N GLY A 267 -3.21 -8.64 -21.82
CA GLY A 267 -3.11 -7.26 -22.30
C GLY A 267 -3.74 -6.24 -21.37
N ILE A 268 -3.58 -4.95 -21.68
CA ILE A 268 -4.12 -3.82 -20.89
C ILE A 268 -5.65 -3.90 -20.70
N GLY A 269 -6.40 -4.33 -21.72
CA GLY A 269 -7.84 -4.59 -21.57
C GLY A 269 -8.13 -5.79 -20.66
N GLY A 270 -7.24 -6.79 -20.64
CA GLY A 270 -7.30 -7.91 -19.71
C GLY A 270 -7.09 -7.48 -18.26
N PHE A 271 -6.15 -6.56 -18.00
CA PHE A 271 -5.89 -5.97 -16.69
C PHE A 271 -7.15 -5.34 -16.06
N ARG A 272 -7.93 -4.60 -16.86
CA ARG A 272 -9.21 -4.03 -16.43
C ARG A 272 -10.28 -5.09 -16.23
N ARG A 273 -10.52 -5.96 -17.23
CA ARG A 273 -11.62 -6.94 -17.19
C ARG A 273 -11.47 -7.96 -16.05
N THR A 274 -10.25 -8.42 -15.78
CA THR A 274 -10.01 -9.36 -14.66
C THR A 274 -10.30 -8.69 -13.32
N HIS A 275 -10.00 -7.40 -13.15
CA HIS A 275 -10.34 -6.63 -11.96
C HIS A 275 -11.85 -6.43 -11.79
N THR A 276 -12.57 -6.05 -12.85
CA THR A 276 -14.03 -5.93 -12.82
C THR A 276 -14.70 -7.24 -12.39
N ALA A 277 -14.22 -8.36 -12.92
CA ALA A 277 -14.67 -9.70 -12.56
C ALA A 277 -14.37 -10.05 -11.08
N ALA A 278 -13.17 -9.73 -10.59
CA ALA A 278 -12.80 -9.95 -9.18
C ALA A 278 -13.67 -9.11 -8.22
N LEU A 279 -13.99 -7.86 -8.55
CA LEU A 279 -14.93 -7.04 -7.77
C LEU A 279 -16.34 -7.67 -7.74
N ALA A 280 -16.74 -8.31 -8.83
CA ALA A 280 -18.02 -8.99 -8.91
C ALA A 280 -18.07 -10.22 -7.98
N VAL A 281 -17.01 -11.03 -7.97
CA VAL A 281 -16.83 -12.13 -7.01
C VAL A 281 -16.79 -11.62 -5.56
N GLN A 282 -16.10 -10.51 -5.30
CA GLN A 282 -16.08 -9.90 -3.97
C GLN A 282 -17.50 -9.57 -3.48
N ARG A 283 -18.35 -8.99 -4.34
CA ARG A 283 -19.74 -8.66 -3.99
C ARG A 283 -20.54 -9.91 -3.59
N VAL A 284 -20.41 -11.00 -4.34
CA VAL A 284 -21.06 -12.29 -4.04
C VAL A 284 -20.57 -12.83 -2.69
N LEU A 285 -19.26 -12.89 -2.49
CA LEU A 285 -18.68 -13.38 -1.24
C LEU A 285 -19.06 -12.50 -0.04
N ALA A 286 -19.03 -11.18 -0.17
CA ALA A 286 -19.39 -10.25 0.89
C ALA A 286 -20.85 -10.39 1.33
N ALA A 287 -21.75 -10.79 0.43
CA ALA A 287 -23.15 -11.07 0.77
C ALA A 287 -23.33 -12.34 1.63
N HIS A 288 -22.33 -13.22 1.69
CA HIS A 288 -22.36 -14.45 2.48
C HIS A 288 -21.10 -14.56 3.38
N PRO A 289 -21.07 -13.87 4.54
CA PRO A 289 -19.88 -13.81 5.41
C PRO A 289 -19.42 -15.16 5.98
N ALA A 290 -20.36 -16.11 6.17
CA ALA A 290 -20.06 -17.47 6.62
C ALA A 290 -19.64 -18.42 5.49
N GLY A 291 -19.62 -17.94 4.23
CA GLY A 291 -19.28 -18.73 3.06
C GLY A 291 -17.76 -18.86 2.82
N ALA A 292 -17.40 -19.18 1.57
CA ALA A 292 -16.02 -19.43 1.20
C ALA A 292 -15.09 -18.22 1.45
N ARG A 293 -13.82 -18.51 1.78
CA ARG A 293 -12.75 -17.51 1.92
C ARG A 293 -12.15 -17.10 0.58
N ILE A 294 -12.14 -18.00 -0.39
CA ILE A 294 -11.70 -17.73 -1.76
C ILE A 294 -12.88 -17.93 -2.71
N GLY A 295 -13.03 -17.02 -3.66
CA GLY A 295 -14.01 -17.13 -4.74
C GLY A 295 -13.29 -16.97 -6.07
N LEU A 296 -13.59 -17.86 -7.01
CA LEU A 296 -13.05 -17.80 -8.36
C LEU A 296 -14.16 -17.38 -9.31
N TYR A 297 -13.85 -16.49 -10.26
CA TYR A 297 -14.86 -15.98 -11.19
C TYR A 297 -15.55 -17.09 -11.98
N ASP A 298 -14.80 -18.07 -12.50
CA ASP A 298 -15.35 -19.13 -13.35
C ASP A 298 -16.40 -20.00 -12.62
N GLU A 299 -16.39 -20.01 -11.28
CA GLU A 299 -17.37 -20.73 -10.47
C GLU A 299 -18.59 -19.88 -10.10
N LEU A 300 -18.44 -18.56 -10.14
CA LEU A 300 -19.42 -17.61 -9.65
C LEU A 300 -19.97 -16.72 -10.76
N GLU A 301 -19.55 -16.88 -12.01
CA GLU A 301 -19.98 -16.07 -13.16
C GLU A 301 -21.50 -16.08 -13.31
N VAL A 302 -22.12 -17.25 -13.22
CA VAL A 302 -23.57 -17.39 -13.34
C VAL A 302 -24.29 -16.80 -12.12
N THR A 303 -23.72 -16.97 -10.93
CA THR A 303 -24.23 -16.36 -9.69
C THR A 303 -24.16 -14.83 -9.76
N GLU A 304 -23.08 -14.28 -10.28
CA GLU A 304 -22.89 -12.84 -10.50
C GLU A 304 -23.98 -12.26 -11.39
N LEU A 305 -24.23 -12.90 -12.55
CA LEU A 305 -25.28 -12.47 -13.48
C LEU A 305 -26.65 -12.42 -12.79
N ALA A 306 -26.95 -13.41 -11.95
CA ALA A 306 -28.17 -13.43 -11.16
C ALA A 306 -28.21 -12.32 -10.08
N THR A 307 -27.08 -11.94 -9.49
CA THR A 307 -27.03 -10.83 -8.52
C THR A 307 -27.33 -9.45 -9.11
N GLN A 308 -27.30 -9.28 -10.44
CA GLN A 308 -27.70 -8.03 -11.10
C GLN A 308 -29.21 -7.76 -10.97
N ASN A 309 -30.03 -8.80 -10.78
CA ASN A 309 -31.45 -8.68 -10.49
C ASN A 309 -31.88 -9.75 -9.49
N LEU A 310 -31.65 -9.46 -8.21
CA LEU A 310 -31.92 -10.38 -7.11
C LEU A 310 -33.40 -10.76 -6.98
N ASP A 311 -34.33 -9.86 -7.29
CA ASP A 311 -35.76 -10.15 -7.21
C ASP A 311 -36.15 -11.23 -8.23
N ARG A 312 -35.67 -11.10 -9.47
CA ARG A 312 -35.88 -12.14 -10.50
C ARG A 312 -35.14 -13.44 -10.18
N ALA A 313 -33.95 -13.35 -9.58
CA ALA A 313 -33.23 -14.54 -9.13
C ALA A 313 -33.99 -15.27 -8.02
N ALA A 314 -34.54 -14.54 -7.04
CA ALA A 314 -35.36 -15.10 -5.97
C ALA A 314 -36.65 -15.72 -6.50
N GLU A 315 -37.34 -15.05 -7.43
CA GLU A 315 -38.53 -15.59 -8.10
C GLU A 315 -38.21 -16.87 -8.89
N PHE A 316 -37.10 -16.89 -9.62
CA PHE A 316 -36.62 -18.06 -10.35
C PHE A 316 -36.31 -19.23 -9.40
N VAL A 317 -35.60 -18.97 -8.30
CA VAL A 317 -35.28 -19.99 -7.28
C VAL A 317 -36.56 -20.53 -6.65
N ALA A 318 -37.48 -19.65 -6.22
CA ALA A 318 -38.74 -20.05 -5.61
C ALA A 318 -39.62 -20.87 -6.56
N THR A 319 -39.72 -20.46 -7.82
CA THR A 319 -40.53 -21.15 -8.84
C THR A 319 -39.92 -22.48 -9.26
N THR A 320 -38.58 -22.60 -9.25
CA THR A 320 -37.88 -23.81 -9.70
C THR A 320 -37.72 -24.84 -8.58
N LEU A 321 -37.43 -24.42 -7.36
CA LEU A 321 -37.22 -25.31 -6.21
C LEU A 321 -38.49 -25.55 -5.40
N GLY A 322 -39.51 -24.69 -5.52
CA GLY A 322 -40.76 -24.82 -4.77
C GLY A 322 -40.51 -24.88 -3.26
N PRO A 323 -41.06 -25.87 -2.54
CA PRO A 323 -40.82 -26.07 -1.10
C PRO A 323 -39.34 -26.22 -0.71
N LEU A 324 -38.47 -26.65 -1.64
CA LEU A 324 -37.03 -26.71 -1.38
C LEU A 324 -36.39 -25.32 -1.29
N ALA A 325 -37.05 -24.22 -1.67
CA ALA A 325 -36.53 -22.86 -1.51
C ALA A 325 -36.64 -22.33 -0.07
N ALA A 326 -37.25 -23.06 0.85
CA ALA A 326 -37.44 -22.59 2.23
C ALA A 326 -36.12 -22.40 2.99
N ASP A 327 -35.97 -21.28 3.69
CA ASP A 327 -34.81 -20.96 4.53
C ASP A 327 -34.88 -21.68 5.89
N ASN A 328 -34.73 -23.01 5.87
CA ASN A 328 -34.66 -23.85 7.05
C ASN A 328 -33.68 -25.02 6.89
N SER A 329 -33.22 -25.57 8.01
CA SER A 329 -32.18 -26.62 8.07
C SER A 329 -32.59 -27.96 7.44
N SER A 330 -33.89 -28.22 7.28
CA SER A 330 -34.38 -29.42 6.60
C SER A 330 -34.21 -29.28 5.09
N ALA A 331 -34.73 -28.19 4.52
CA ALA A 331 -34.63 -27.88 3.10
C ALA A 331 -33.17 -27.63 2.68
N GLU A 332 -32.36 -27.01 3.53
CA GLU A 332 -30.91 -26.82 3.31
C GLU A 332 -30.17 -28.13 3.06
N ARG A 333 -30.35 -29.14 3.93
CA ARG A 333 -29.71 -30.45 3.77
C ARG A 333 -30.17 -31.18 2.50
N LEU A 334 -31.42 -30.99 2.10
CA LEU A 334 -31.96 -31.56 0.86
C LEU A 334 -31.38 -30.85 -0.37
N ARG A 335 -31.32 -29.51 -0.36
CA ARG A 335 -30.67 -28.71 -1.41
C ARG A 335 -29.20 -29.11 -1.58
N GLU A 336 -28.45 -29.18 -0.49
CA GLU A 336 -27.03 -29.57 -0.52
C GLU A 336 -26.84 -30.98 -1.08
N THR A 337 -27.65 -31.95 -0.62
CA THR A 337 -27.54 -33.33 -1.09
C THR A 337 -27.87 -33.45 -2.58
N LEU A 338 -28.92 -32.76 -3.04
CA LEU A 338 -29.30 -32.77 -4.45
C LEU A 338 -28.25 -32.08 -5.33
N ARG A 339 -27.69 -30.95 -4.90
CA ARG A 339 -26.62 -30.22 -5.60
C ARG A 339 -25.39 -31.09 -5.80
N VAL A 340 -24.87 -31.70 -4.72
CA VAL A 340 -23.70 -32.59 -4.80
C VAL A 340 -23.99 -33.85 -5.63
N PHE A 341 -25.21 -34.40 -5.55
CA PHE A 341 -25.58 -35.55 -6.38
C PHE A 341 -25.56 -35.23 -7.88
N LEU A 342 -26.04 -34.05 -8.28
CA LEU A 342 -26.01 -33.61 -9.68
C LEU A 342 -24.59 -33.27 -10.15
N ASP A 343 -23.77 -32.62 -9.32
CA ASP A 343 -22.33 -32.36 -9.58
C ASP A 343 -21.55 -33.65 -9.88
N GLU A 344 -21.84 -34.74 -9.15
CA GLU A 344 -21.19 -36.04 -9.33
C GLU A 344 -21.83 -36.88 -10.45
N ALA A 345 -22.54 -36.25 -11.38
CA ALA A 345 -23.24 -36.88 -12.50
C ALA A 345 -24.20 -38.00 -12.05
N GLU A 346 -24.96 -37.76 -10.97
CA GLU A 346 -25.94 -38.69 -10.40
C GLU A 346 -25.32 -39.98 -9.84
N ASN A 347 -24.02 -39.94 -9.51
CA ASN A 347 -23.30 -41.05 -8.89
C ASN A 347 -23.45 -41.06 -7.37
N ALA A 348 -24.39 -41.85 -6.85
CA ALA A 348 -24.68 -41.90 -5.42
C ALA A 348 -23.47 -42.29 -4.53
N PRO A 349 -22.61 -43.27 -4.88
CA PRO A 349 -21.38 -43.54 -4.14
C PRO A 349 -20.41 -42.34 -4.04
N ARG A 350 -20.17 -41.62 -5.14
CA ARG A 350 -19.28 -40.45 -5.14
C ARG A 350 -19.86 -39.29 -4.34
N ALA A 351 -21.16 -39.02 -4.50
CA ALA A 351 -21.87 -38.01 -3.73
C ALA A 351 -21.87 -38.34 -2.23
N ALA A 352 -22.04 -39.62 -1.87
CA ALA A 352 -21.97 -40.10 -0.49
C ALA A 352 -20.58 -39.88 0.14
N ALA A 353 -19.51 -40.13 -0.61
CA ALA A 353 -18.15 -39.85 -0.16
C ALA A 353 -17.93 -38.34 0.10
N ARG A 354 -18.37 -37.48 -0.83
CA ARG A 354 -18.22 -36.01 -0.73
C ARG A 354 -19.08 -35.39 0.39
N LEU A 355 -20.24 -35.96 0.68
CA LEU A 355 -21.15 -35.52 1.75
C LEU A 355 -20.88 -36.19 3.10
N HIS A 356 -19.88 -37.09 3.19
CA HIS A 356 -19.63 -37.92 4.37
C HIS A 356 -20.89 -38.66 4.89
N ALA A 357 -21.71 -39.16 3.96
CA ALA A 357 -22.97 -39.84 4.24
C ALA A 357 -22.97 -41.27 3.69
N HIS A 358 -23.91 -42.10 4.12
CA HIS A 358 -24.11 -43.42 3.52
C HIS A 358 -24.87 -43.29 2.18
N ARG A 359 -24.56 -44.14 1.19
CA ARG A 359 -25.21 -44.15 -0.13
C ARG A 359 -26.74 -44.13 -0.04
N ASN A 360 -27.31 -44.94 0.85
CA ASN A 360 -28.77 -45.03 1.01
C ASN A 360 -29.36 -43.72 1.54
N THR A 361 -28.65 -43.02 2.42
CA THR A 361 -29.07 -41.71 2.94
C THR A 361 -29.09 -40.66 1.84
N VAL A 362 -28.10 -40.67 0.94
CA VAL A 362 -28.09 -39.79 -0.24
C VAL A 362 -29.29 -40.08 -1.13
N LEU A 363 -29.54 -41.34 -1.48
CA LEU A 363 -30.68 -41.73 -2.31
C LEU A 363 -32.03 -41.35 -1.68
N GLN A 364 -32.19 -41.55 -0.36
CA GLN A 364 -33.40 -41.17 0.35
C GLN A 364 -33.64 -39.65 0.33
N ARG A 365 -32.57 -38.86 0.53
CA ARG A 365 -32.65 -37.39 0.47
C ARG A 365 -32.92 -36.89 -0.94
N VAL A 366 -32.31 -37.50 -1.96
CA VAL A 366 -32.58 -37.18 -3.38
C VAL A 366 -34.03 -37.51 -3.74
N ALA A 367 -34.55 -38.66 -3.30
CA ALA A 367 -35.96 -39.02 -3.50
C ALA A 367 -36.89 -38.00 -2.84
N ARG A 368 -36.61 -37.62 -1.58
CA ARG A 368 -37.40 -36.60 -0.87
C ARG A 368 -37.32 -35.22 -1.54
N ALA A 369 -36.14 -34.83 -2.02
CA ALA A 369 -35.99 -33.58 -2.76
C ALA A 369 -36.79 -33.62 -4.08
N THR A 370 -36.78 -34.77 -4.77
CA THR A 370 -37.54 -34.97 -6.02
C THR A 370 -39.05 -34.90 -5.79
N GLU A 371 -39.56 -35.45 -4.68
CA GLU A 371 -40.97 -35.30 -4.28
C GLU A 371 -41.35 -33.84 -4.08
N LEU A 372 -40.48 -33.05 -3.43
CA LEU A 372 -40.73 -31.63 -3.18
C LEU A 372 -40.63 -30.78 -4.46
N LEU A 373 -39.79 -31.16 -5.42
CA LEU A 373 -39.75 -30.55 -6.76
C LEU A 373 -41.03 -30.85 -7.57
N GLY A 374 -41.71 -31.97 -7.30
CA GLY A 374 -42.88 -32.43 -8.05
C GLY A 374 -42.55 -33.01 -9.44
N HIS A 375 -41.29 -33.06 -9.82
CA HIS A 375 -40.81 -33.64 -11.07
C HIS A 375 -39.37 -34.17 -10.91
N PRO A 376 -38.93 -35.15 -11.74
CA PRO A 376 -37.53 -35.57 -11.71
C PRO A 376 -36.61 -34.39 -12.05
N PRO A 377 -35.45 -34.23 -11.38
CA PRO A 377 -34.51 -33.15 -11.66
C PRO A 377 -34.08 -33.11 -13.13
N SER A 378 -33.95 -34.28 -13.77
CA SER A 378 -33.57 -34.42 -15.18
C SER A 378 -34.53 -33.73 -16.17
N ALA A 379 -35.82 -33.59 -15.83
CA ALA A 379 -36.80 -32.94 -16.70
C ALA A 379 -36.55 -31.43 -16.88
N ARG A 380 -35.90 -30.78 -15.89
CA ARG A 380 -35.53 -29.37 -15.92
C ARG A 380 -34.10 -29.17 -15.41
N ARG A 381 -33.19 -30.05 -15.83
CA ARG A 381 -31.84 -30.19 -15.26
C ARG A 381 -31.10 -28.87 -15.09
N LEU A 382 -30.93 -28.12 -16.17
CA LEU A 382 -30.23 -26.83 -16.16
C LEU A 382 -30.88 -25.85 -15.17
N ALA A 383 -32.21 -25.76 -15.15
CA ALA A 383 -32.91 -24.84 -14.27
C ALA A 383 -32.75 -25.24 -12.80
N VAL A 384 -32.85 -26.54 -12.48
CA VAL A 384 -32.70 -27.06 -11.12
C VAL A 384 -31.26 -26.90 -10.62
N GLU A 385 -30.25 -27.28 -11.41
CA GLU A 385 -28.84 -27.10 -11.07
C GLU A 385 -28.52 -25.62 -10.82
N LEU A 386 -29.00 -24.74 -11.72
CA LEU A 386 -28.84 -23.29 -11.55
C LEU A 386 -29.51 -22.78 -10.27
N ALA A 387 -30.76 -23.15 -10.01
CA ALA A 387 -31.47 -22.68 -8.83
C ALA A 387 -30.83 -23.17 -7.52
N LEU A 388 -30.29 -24.39 -7.50
CA LEU A 388 -29.54 -24.93 -6.37
C LEU A 388 -28.22 -24.17 -6.14
N GLU A 389 -27.51 -23.82 -7.21
CA GLU A 389 -26.25 -23.06 -7.10
C GLU A 389 -26.50 -21.62 -6.65
N LEU A 390 -27.53 -20.96 -7.17
CA LEU A 390 -27.95 -19.62 -6.70
C LEU A 390 -28.34 -19.64 -5.22
N ALA A 391 -29.13 -20.64 -4.81
CA ALA A 391 -29.51 -20.84 -3.41
C ALA A 391 -28.30 -21.07 -2.50
N HIS A 392 -27.29 -21.81 -2.97
CA HIS A 392 -26.07 -22.10 -2.21
C HIS A 392 -25.17 -20.87 -2.06
N GLN A 393 -24.93 -20.14 -3.16
CA GLN A 393 -23.95 -19.05 -3.19
C GLN A 393 -24.50 -17.72 -2.68
N ILE A 394 -25.77 -17.42 -2.94
CA ILE A 394 -26.43 -16.17 -2.51
C ILE A 394 -27.08 -16.34 -1.13
N GLY A 395 -27.56 -17.54 -0.82
CA GLY A 395 -28.13 -17.87 0.49
C GLY A 395 -29.49 -17.20 0.76
N PRO A 396 -29.76 -16.75 1.99
CA PRO A 396 -31.08 -16.28 2.44
C PRO A 396 -31.76 -15.22 1.56
N ARG A 397 -31.00 -14.47 0.75
CA ARG A 397 -31.55 -13.41 -0.10
C ARG A 397 -32.37 -13.91 -1.28
N VAL A 398 -32.19 -15.17 -1.68
CA VAL A 398 -32.97 -15.82 -2.76
C VAL A 398 -33.84 -16.97 -2.25
N LEU A 399 -33.83 -17.22 -0.93
CA LEU A 399 -34.64 -18.24 -0.28
C LEU A 399 -35.95 -17.65 0.23
N THR A 400 -36.99 -18.45 0.25
CA THR A 400 -38.29 -18.06 0.80
C THR A 400 -38.25 -18.18 2.32
N ARG A 401 -38.66 -17.13 3.04
CA ARG A 401 -38.85 -17.24 4.50
C ARG A 401 -39.85 -18.35 4.80
N ALA A 402 -39.49 -19.22 5.73
CA ALA A 402 -40.31 -20.33 6.18
C ALA A 402 -41.60 -19.86 6.86
#